data_AF-A0A2H5YYX1-F1
#
_entry.id   AF-A0A2H5YYX1-F1
#
_cell.length_a   1.000
_cell.length_b   1.000
_cell.length_c   1.000
_cell.angle_alpha   90.00
_cell.angle_beta   90.00
_cell.angle_gamma   90.00
#
_symmetry.space_group_name_H-M   'P 1'
#
loop_
_entity.id
_entity.type
_entity.pdbx_description
1 polymer ?
#
loop_
_entity_poly.entity_id
_entity_poly.type
_entity_poly.pdbx_seq_one_letter_code
_entity_poly.pdbx_strand_id
1 'polypeptide(L)'
;MVTTNEKDHDLAFVKDMSPIPGRLNHVSFYVDTREALFRAADLLLEAGYAIEFGPGVHGMAEQSYLYFREPSGIRLELNSGGTRNYVPDWEPVRWRPSQGSNIFFRNTPMPDSMLECFPPATHPAFAADLGLVADTQQPNPYR
;
A
#
# COMPACT_ATOMS: atom_id res chain seq x y z
N MET A 1 0.64 0.29 -10.78
CA MET A 1 -0.70 -0.27 -10.51
C MET A 1 -1.42 -0.42 -11.84
N VAL A 2 -2.22 -1.47 -12.00
CA VAL A 2 -3.01 -1.76 -13.21
C VAL A 2 -4.40 -2.24 -12.82
N THR A 3 -5.40 -1.91 -13.64
CA THR A 3 -6.81 -2.25 -13.42
C THR A 3 -7.46 -2.70 -14.72
N THR A 4 -8.51 -3.51 -14.61
CA THR A 4 -9.38 -3.94 -15.71
C THR A 4 -10.82 -3.43 -15.54
N ASN A 5 -11.08 -2.68 -14.48
CA ASN A 5 -12.37 -2.10 -14.14
C ASN A 5 -12.18 -0.67 -13.58
N GLU A 6 -13.23 -0.10 -12.98
CA GLU A 6 -13.21 1.27 -12.47
C GLU A 6 -12.39 1.47 -11.18
N LYS A 7 -11.95 0.40 -10.52
CA LYS A 7 -11.08 0.50 -9.34
C LYS A 7 -9.73 1.06 -9.72
N ASP A 8 -9.07 1.69 -8.77
CA ASP A 8 -7.72 2.22 -8.93
C ASP A 8 -6.70 1.13 -9.33
N HIS A 9 -6.84 -0.08 -8.78
CA HIS A 9 -6.08 -1.25 -9.22
C HIS A 9 -6.75 -2.59 -8.90
N ASP A 10 -6.51 -3.57 -9.77
CA ASP A 10 -6.69 -5.00 -9.49
C ASP A 10 -5.35 -5.68 -9.16
N LEU A 11 -4.23 -5.12 -9.66
CA LEU A 11 -2.87 -5.63 -9.42
C LEU A 11 -1.86 -4.48 -9.29
N ALA A 12 -0.95 -4.61 -8.32
CA ALA A 12 0.18 -3.71 -8.12
C ALA A 12 1.50 -4.47 -8.20
N PHE A 13 2.50 -3.83 -8.80
CA PHE A 13 3.88 -4.31 -8.79
C PHE A 13 4.69 -3.41 -7.86
N VAL A 14 5.35 -4.03 -6.89
CA VAL A 14 6.31 -3.37 -6.02
C VAL A 14 7.70 -3.86 -6.36
N LYS A 15 8.69 -2.99 -6.19
CA LYS A 15 10.08 -3.37 -6.41
C LYS A 15 10.52 -4.25 -5.24
N ASP A 16 10.76 -5.51 -5.54
CA ASP A 16 11.40 -6.44 -4.62
C ASP A 16 12.92 -6.41 -4.82
N MET A 17 13.67 -6.30 -3.73
CA MET A 17 15.15 -6.27 -3.73
C MET A 17 15.77 -7.66 -3.50
N SER A 18 14.94 -8.67 -3.19
CA SER A 18 15.36 -10.06 -3.12
C SER A 18 15.70 -10.64 -4.49
N PRO A 19 16.62 -11.63 -4.57
CA PRO A 19 16.88 -12.37 -5.80
C PRO A 19 15.74 -13.32 -6.21
N ILE A 20 14.72 -13.50 -5.36
CA ILE A 20 13.62 -14.43 -5.60
C ILE A 20 12.53 -13.72 -6.43
N PRO A 21 12.23 -14.17 -7.66
CA PRO A 21 11.18 -13.57 -8.48
C PRO A 21 9.78 -13.98 -8.04
N GLY A 22 8.78 -13.14 -8.38
CA GLY A 22 7.37 -13.51 -8.29
C GLY A 22 6.81 -13.61 -6.86
N ARG A 23 7.41 -12.91 -5.90
CA ARG A 23 6.94 -12.90 -4.50
C ARG A 23 5.73 -11.98 -4.31
N LEU A 24 4.96 -12.26 -3.27
CA LEU A 24 3.70 -11.59 -2.94
C LEU A 24 3.90 -10.54 -1.84
N ASN A 25 3.59 -9.28 -2.10
CA ASN A 25 3.69 -8.25 -1.06
C ASN A 25 2.49 -8.28 -0.09
N HIS A 26 1.26 -8.29 -0.62
CA HIS A 26 0.03 -8.47 0.15
C HIS A 26 -1.14 -8.93 -0.73
N VAL A 27 -2.19 -9.44 -0.09
CA VAL A 27 -3.52 -9.62 -0.70
C VAL A 27 -4.47 -8.62 -0.05
N SER A 28 -5.32 -7.99 -0.85
CA SER A 28 -6.17 -6.90 -0.40
C SER A 28 -7.66 -7.27 -0.45
N PHE A 29 -8.39 -6.90 0.60
CA PHE A 29 -9.84 -7.07 0.70
C PHE A 29 -10.52 -5.73 0.94
N TYR A 30 -11.61 -5.49 0.22
CA TYR A 30 -12.39 -4.26 0.33
C TYR A 30 -13.46 -4.36 1.43
N VAL A 31 -13.59 -3.31 2.24
CA VAL A 31 -14.70 -3.10 3.17
C VAL A 31 -15.44 -1.80 2.85
N ASP A 32 -16.72 -1.76 3.15
CA ASP A 32 -17.62 -0.68 2.69
C ASP A 32 -17.28 0.70 3.24
N THR A 33 -16.72 0.77 4.45
CA THR A 33 -16.51 2.03 5.16
C THR A 33 -15.16 2.10 5.85
N ARG A 34 -14.67 3.32 6.07
CA ARG A 34 -13.43 3.53 6.85
C ARG A 34 -13.61 3.13 8.32
N GLU A 35 -14.82 3.28 8.84
CA GLU A 35 -15.24 2.81 10.17
C GLU A 35 -15.10 1.29 10.30
N ALA A 36 -15.36 0.54 9.23
CA ALA A 36 -15.13 -0.91 9.22
C ALA A 36 -13.64 -1.26 9.35
N LEU A 37 -12.72 -0.43 8.85
CA LEU A 37 -11.28 -0.61 9.09
C LEU A 37 -10.91 -0.42 10.56
N PHE A 38 -11.48 0.60 11.22
CA PHE A 38 -11.25 0.80 12.66
C PHE A 38 -11.80 -0.37 13.49
N ARG A 39 -13.00 -0.86 13.16
CA ARG A 39 -13.56 -2.06 13.80
C ARG A 39 -12.68 -3.29 13.56
N ALA A 40 -12.16 -3.47 12.34
CA ALA A 40 -11.27 -4.59 12.03
C ALA A 40 -9.96 -4.50 12.84
N ALA A 41 -9.39 -3.30 12.98
CA ALA A 41 -8.19 -3.10 13.81
C ALA A 41 -8.43 -3.50 15.27
N ASP A 42 -9.57 -3.10 15.83
CA ASP A 42 -9.96 -3.45 17.20
C ASP A 42 -10.07 -4.97 17.38
N LEU A 43 -10.82 -5.65 16.49
CA LEU A 43 -10.98 -7.10 16.53
C LEU A 43 -9.65 -7.86 16.33
N LEU A 44 -8.76 -7.36 15.48
CA LEU A 44 -7.43 -7.96 15.28
C LEU A 44 -6.60 -7.87 16.57
N LEU A 45 -6.60 -6.72 17.22
CA LEU A 45 -5.89 -6.53 18.49
C LEU A 45 -6.47 -7.39 19.61
N GLU A 46 -7.80 -7.49 19.73
CA GLU A 46 -8.47 -8.39 20.68
C GLU A 46 -8.10 -9.86 20.45
N ALA A 47 -7.96 -10.26 19.19
CA ALA A 47 -7.54 -11.60 18.80
C ALA A 47 -6.01 -11.84 18.88
N GLY A 48 -5.24 -10.85 19.32
CA GLY A 48 -3.78 -10.97 19.51
C GLY A 48 -2.94 -10.78 18.24
N TYR A 49 -3.51 -10.24 17.17
CA TYR A 49 -2.79 -9.91 15.94
C TYR A 49 -2.23 -8.49 16.01
N ALA A 50 -0.96 -8.34 15.66
CA ALA A 50 -0.33 -7.03 15.57
C ALA A 50 -0.77 -6.30 14.29
N ILE A 51 -1.11 -5.03 14.43
CA ILE A 51 -1.25 -4.12 13.28
C ILE A 51 0.16 -3.78 12.79
N GLU A 52 0.39 -4.00 11.50
CA GLU A 52 1.68 -3.72 10.87
C GLU A 52 1.75 -2.26 10.42
N PHE A 53 0.68 -1.75 9.81
CA PHE A 53 0.63 -0.37 9.36
C PHE A 53 -0.81 0.14 9.18
N GLY A 54 -1.08 1.39 9.61
CA GLY A 54 -2.42 1.99 9.60
C GLY A 54 -3.19 1.84 10.92
N PRO A 55 -4.52 2.09 10.93
CA PRO A 55 -5.33 2.58 9.81
C PRO A 55 -4.83 3.92 9.25
N GLY A 56 -4.81 4.07 7.93
CA GLY A 56 -4.30 5.28 7.26
C GLY A 56 -4.98 5.55 5.93
N VAL A 57 -4.49 6.56 5.21
CA VAL A 57 -4.93 6.90 3.84
C VAL A 57 -3.70 7.04 2.95
N HIS A 58 -3.71 6.38 1.80
CA HIS A 58 -2.64 6.50 0.82
C HIS A 58 -2.64 7.90 0.20
N GLY A 59 -1.45 8.42 -0.11
CA GLY A 59 -1.34 9.66 -0.87
C GLY A 59 -1.75 9.47 -2.33
N MET A 60 -1.49 8.29 -2.89
CA MET A 60 -2.01 7.83 -4.18
C MET A 60 -3.41 7.26 -4.01
N ALA A 61 -4.31 7.57 -4.94
CA ALA A 61 -5.69 7.05 -4.99
C ALA A 61 -6.61 7.43 -3.81
N GLU A 62 -6.06 8.02 -2.75
CA GLU A 62 -6.76 8.40 -1.51
C GLU A 62 -7.51 7.24 -0.84
N GLN A 63 -7.07 6.01 -1.10
CA GLN A 63 -7.65 4.82 -0.53
C GLN A 63 -7.23 4.65 0.93
N SER A 64 -8.19 4.32 1.80
CA SER A 64 -7.91 4.02 3.20
C SER A 64 -7.41 2.59 3.33
N TYR A 65 -6.43 2.36 4.21
CA TYR A 65 -5.76 1.07 4.37
C TYR A 65 -5.60 0.66 5.84
N LEU A 66 -5.47 -0.63 6.07
CA LEU A 66 -5.03 -1.27 7.30
C LEU A 66 -4.26 -2.55 6.94
N TYR A 67 -3.01 -2.66 7.37
CA TYR A 67 -2.15 -3.80 7.11
C TYR A 67 -1.88 -4.60 8.37
N PHE A 68 -1.93 -5.93 8.23
CA PHE A 68 -1.55 -6.88 9.27
C PHE A 68 -1.03 -8.16 8.61
N ARG A 69 -0.45 -9.06 9.41
CA ARG A 69 -0.01 -10.39 8.96
C ARG A 69 -0.89 -11.46 9.58
N GLU A 70 -1.35 -12.39 8.74
CA GLU A 70 -2.04 -13.59 9.21
C GLU A 70 -1.01 -14.67 9.65
N PRO A 71 -1.41 -15.76 10.34
CA PRO A 71 -0.49 -16.72 10.95
C PRO A 71 0.56 -17.36 10.02
N SER A 72 0.31 -17.52 8.72
CA SER A 72 1.31 -18.05 7.77
C SER A 72 2.39 -17.03 7.39
N GLY A 73 2.19 -15.77 7.77
CA GLY A 73 3.10 -14.66 7.50
C GLY A 73 2.79 -13.91 6.20
N ILE A 74 1.68 -14.21 5.52
CA ILE A 74 1.21 -13.40 4.39
C ILE A 74 0.68 -12.08 4.94
N ARG A 75 1.04 -10.97 4.30
CA ARG A 75 0.45 -9.67 4.61
C ARG A 75 -0.91 -9.55 3.96
N LEU A 76 -1.89 -9.10 4.74
CA LEU A 76 -3.20 -8.72 4.28
C LEU A 76 -3.38 -7.23 4.40
N GLU A 77 -4.09 -6.67 3.43
CA GLU A 77 -4.60 -5.30 3.48
C GLU A 77 -6.12 -5.36 3.57
N LEU A 78 -6.69 -4.61 4.50
CA LEU A 78 -8.08 -4.20 4.43
C LEU A 78 -8.12 -2.77 3.92
N ASN A 79 -8.94 -2.51 2.91
CA ASN A 79 -9.03 -1.20 2.30
C ASN A 79 -10.47 -0.71 2.17
N SER A 80 -10.65 0.60 2.04
CA SER A 80 -11.96 1.22 1.83
C SER A 80 -11.84 2.53 1.06
N GLY A 81 -12.91 2.91 0.36
CA GLY A 81 -12.96 4.11 -0.46
C GLY A 81 -12.03 4.04 -1.67
N GLY A 82 -11.31 5.13 -1.93
CA GLY A 82 -10.44 5.30 -3.09
C GLY A 82 -11.18 5.79 -4.34
N THR A 83 -10.42 6.37 -5.26
CA THR A 83 -10.93 6.88 -6.53
C THR A 83 -11.52 5.75 -7.40
N ARG A 84 -12.62 6.05 -8.09
CA ARG A 84 -13.23 5.18 -9.10
C ARG A 84 -13.13 5.88 -10.45
N ASN A 85 -12.37 5.29 -11.37
CA ASN A 85 -12.14 5.85 -12.69
C ASN A 85 -13.20 5.33 -13.69
N TYR A 86 -14.11 6.23 -14.08
CA TYR A 86 -15.12 5.95 -15.10
C TYR A 86 -14.78 6.57 -16.46
N VAL A 87 -13.56 7.12 -16.62
CA VAL A 87 -13.08 7.75 -17.85
C VAL A 87 -12.30 6.71 -18.66
N PRO A 88 -12.81 6.28 -19.84
CA PRO A 88 -12.21 5.16 -20.60
C PRO A 88 -10.79 5.40 -21.11
N ASP A 89 -10.42 6.66 -21.35
CA ASP A 89 -9.13 7.12 -21.87
C ASP A 89 -8.30 7.84 -20.81
N TRP A 90 -8.51 7.50 -19.53
CA TRP A 90 -7.75 8.09 -18.44
C TRP A 90 -6.24 7.83 -18.58
N GLU A 91 -5.46 8.91 -18.55
CA GLU A 91 -4.02 8.85 -18.62
C GLU A 91 -3.38 8.51 -17.26
N PRO A 92 -2.37 7.62 -17.19
CA PRO A 92 -1.74 7.24 -15.93
C PRO A 92 -1.10 8.41 -15.20
N VAL A 93 -1.41 8.55 -13.91
CA VAL A 93 -0.76 9.54 -13.05
C VAL A 93 0.54 8.98 -12.50
N ARG A 94 1.65 9.68 -12.77
CA ARG A 94 2.95 9.33 -12.22
C ARG A 94 3.18 10.03 -10.88
N TRP A 95 3.28 9.23 -9.83
CA TRP A 95 3.62 9.68 -8.49
C TRP A 95 5.06 9.37 -8.13
N ARG A 96 5.64 10.23 -7.29
CA ARG A 96 7.00 10.08 -6.77
C ARG A 96 6.96 10.02 -5.24
N PRO A 97 7.82 9.22 -4.60
CA PRO A 97 7.91 9.17 -3.14
C PRO A 97 8.13 10.54 -2.48
N SER A 98 8.91 11.42 -3.14
CA SER A 98 9.14 12.82 -2.70
C SER A 98 7.86 13.66 -2.59
N GLN A 99 6.78 13.27 -3.27
CA GLN A 99 5.48 13.94 -3.23
C GLN A 99 4.58 13.45 -2.08
N GLY A 100 5.06 12.56 -1.21
CA GLY A 100 4.28 11.98 -0.11
C GLY A 100 3.22 10.99 -0.60
N SER A 101 3.50 10.30 -1.71
CA SER A 101 2.58 9.37 -2.37
C SER A 101 2.13 8.20 -1.49
N ASN A 102 2.92 7.84 -0.49
CA ASN A 102 2.66 6.65 0.33
C ASN A 102 1.61 6.92 1.42
N ILE A 103 1.62 8.13 2.01
CA ILE A 103 0.86 8.48 3.22
C ILE A 103 0.31 9.89 3.06
N PHE A 104 -1.00 10.02 2.98
CA PHE A 104 -1.70 11.28 2.69
C PHE A 104 -1.31 12.42 3.65
N PHE A 105 -1.30 12.13 4.96
CA PHE A 105 -1.01 13.14 6.00
C PHE A 105 0.48 13.42 6.21
N ARG A 106 1.38 12.61 5.64
CA ARG A 106 2.85 12.77 5.73
C ARG A 106 3.38 12.94 7.17
N ASN A 107 2.65 12.40 8.15
CA ASN A 107 2.93 12.55 9.58
C ASN A 107 3.66 11.34 10.18
N THR A 108 3.74 10.23 9.45
CA THR A 108 4.50 9.03 9.81
C THR A 108 5.28 8.55 8.59
N PRO A 109 6.47 7.95 8.77
CA PRO A 109 7.11 7.19 7.70
C PRO A 109 6.38 5.86 7.46
N MET A 110 6.53 5.31 6.26
CA MET A 110 6.14 3.92 5.96
C MET A 110 7.19 3.00 6.59
N PRO A 111 6.80 1.95 7.34
CA PRO A 111 7.77 1.04 7.95
C PRO A 111 8.46 0.19 6.89
N ASP A 112 9.75 -0.16 7.13
CA ASP A 112 10.55 -0.99 6.22
C ASP A 112 9.90 -2.34 5.93
N SER A 113 9.15 -2.89 6.89
CA SER A 113 8.47 -4.17 6.74
C SER A 113 7.52 -4.18 5.53
N MET A 114 6.96 -3.03 5.11
CA MET A 114 6.11 -2.93 3.91
C MET A 114 6.84 -3.29 2.61
N LEU A 115 8.17 -3.34 2.60
CA LEU A 115 9.00 -3.78 1.47
C LEU A 115 9.22 -5.29 1.45
N GLU A 116 8.88 -5.99 2.53
CA GLU A 116 9.00 -7.44 2.61
C GLU A 116 7.90 -8.13 1.80
N CYS A 117 8.27 -9.19 1.08
CA CYS A 117 7.35 -10.05 0.33
C CYS A 117 7.39 -11.50 0.86
N PHE A 118 6.30 -12.23 0.65
CA PHE A 118 6.14 -13.64 0.94
C PHE A 118 6.41 -14.50 -0.33
N PRO A 119 7.09 -15.66 -0.21
CA PRO A 119 7.75 -16.18 0.98
C PRO A 119 8.92 -15.32 1.46
N PRO A 120 9.27 -15.32 2.76
CA PRO A 120 10.40 -14.56 3.28
C PRO A 120 11.72 -14.88 2.54
N ALA A 121 12.55 -13.88 2.32
CA ALA A 121 13.89 -14.05 1.76
C ALA A 121 14.94 -14.01 2.88
N THR A 122 16.07 -14.68 2.68
CA THR A 122 17.22 -14.69 3.58
C THR A 122 17.87 -13.31 3.77
N HIS A 123 17.63 -12.37 2.85
CA HIS A 123 18.01 -10.97 2.96
C HIS A 123 16.76 -10.09 2.88
N PRO A 124 16.29 -9.50 4.01
CA PRO A 124 15.17 -8.58 3.98
C PRO A 124 15.55 -7.33 3.15
N ALA A 125 14.57 -6.78 2.43
CA ALA A 125 14.73 -5.57 1.64
C ALA A 125 14.58 -4.35 2.56
N PHE A 126 15.50 -3.37 2.48
CA PHE A 126 15.40 -2.13 3.24
C PHE A 126 15.05 -0.94 2.33
N ALA A 127 14.41 0.11 2.87
CA ALA A 127 14.08 1.30 2.08
C ALA A 127 15.31 2.00 1.49
N ALA A 128 16.45 1.90 2.18
CA ALA A 128 17.74 2.41 1.70
C ALA A 128 18.17 1.76 0.37
N ASP A 129 17.77 0.51 0.11
CA ASP A 129 18.18 -0.25 -1.08
C ASP A 129 17.40 0.15 -2.33
N LEU A 130 16.32 0.92 -2.19
CA LEU A 130 15.50 1.35 -3.33
C LEU A 130 16.21 2.39 -4.22
N GLY A 131 17.32 2.99 -3.76
CA GLY A 131 18.13 3.92 -4.56
C GLY A 131 17.35 5.10 -5.14
N LEU A 132 16.23 5.47 -4.50
CA LEU A 132 15.32 6.48 -5.00
C LEU A 132 15.98 7.86 -4.92
N VAL A 133 16.33 8.42 -6.07
CA VAL A 133 16.77 9.82 -6.18
C VAL A 133 15.51 10.70 -6.16
N ALA A 134 15.51 11.73 -5.30
CA ALA A 134 14.42 12.70 -5.28
C ALA A 134 14.39 13.46 -6.61
N ASP A 135 13.35 13.26 -7.40
CA ASP A 135 13.04 14.13 -8.54
C ASP A 135 12.17 15.28 -8.03
N THR A 136 12.68 16.50 -8.20
CA THR A 136 12.13 17.75 -7.68
C THR A 136 11.22 18.47 -8.68
N GLN A 137 10.96 17.90 -9.86
CA GLN A 137 10.41 18.65 -10.99
C GLN A 137 8.90 18.52 -11.23
N GLN A 138 8.13 17.83 -10.37
CA GLN A 138 6.67 17.74 -10.58
C GLN A 138 5.86 18.08 -9.31
N PRO A 139 4.98 19.10 -9.35
CA PRO A 139 4.01 19.35 -8.27
C PRO A 139 2.95 18.24 -8.21
N ASN A 140 2.27 18.12 -7.07
CA ASN A 140 1.18 17.16 -6.86
C ASN A 140 0.05 17.44 -7.89
N PRO A 141 -0.35 16.47 -8.73
CA PRO A 141 -1.40 16.66 -9.74
C PRO A 141 -2.81 16.89 -9.16
N TYR A 142 -3.01 16.70 -7.86
CA TYR A 142 -4.28 16.90 -7.17
C TYR A 142 -4.28 18.13 -6.24
N ARG A 143 -3.44 19.15 -6.53
CA ARG A 143 -3.48 20.46 -5.87
C ARG A 143 -3.87 21.57 -6.83
#